data_AF-A0A293MFZ2-F1
#
_entry.id   AF-A0A293MFZ2-F1
#
_cell.length_a   1.000
_cell.length_b   1.000
_cell.length_c   1.000
_cell.angle_alpha   90.00
_cell.angle_beta   90.00
_cell.angle_gamma   90.00
#
_symmetry.space_group_name_H-M   'P 1'
#
loop_
_entity.id
_entity.type
_entity.pdbx_description
1 polymer ?
#
loop_
_entity_poly.entity_id
_entity_poly.type
_entity_poly.pdbx_seq_one_letter_code
_entity_poly.pdbx_strand_id
1 'polypeptide(L)'
;MRCYWGLSSGSFHSCTNLTWLHLNEAVTDGSFWQDCALMQGELMRCLPSREKPFCVKPPRTMHPVDLGWAPRQRIPLVIVLMRDYVSCNWLDSDVVALLSSVHITDEVVTMNTSILDQYLKVASGQTCLLKSLYVSVDEAAPSSNQCRTLCVVCQVAPIACALLPCRHACLCHPCLNELDTCPMCRCRIEAFFNVRSALDSGVGEGDSLNS
;
A
#
# COMPACT_ATOMS: atom_id res chain seq x y z
N MET A 1 15.31 -2.60 -6.28
CA MET A 1 14.51 -3.41 -5.34
C MET A 1 15.43 -4.33 -4.56
N ARG A 2 15.25 -4.44 -3.24
CA ARG A 2 15.95 -5.41 -2.40
C ARG A 2 14.96 -6.07 -1.44
N CYS A 3 15.19 -7.34 -1.11
CA CYS A 3 14.34 -8.12 -0.20
C CYS A 3 15.12 -8.50 1.05
N TYR A 4 14.47 -8.45 2.20
CA TYR A 4 14.99 -8.85 3.50
C TYR A 4 14.07 -9.90 4.09
N TRP A 5 14.62 -10.94 4.72
CA TRP A 5 13.85 -12.04 5.28
C TRP A 5 14.11 -12.17 6.77
N GLY A 6 13.06 -12.43 7.54
CA GLY A 6 13.13 -12.55 9.00
C GLY A 6 13.55 -11.26 9.72
N LEU A 7 13.10 -10.11 9.26
CA LEU A 7 13.43 -8.81 9.84
C LEU A 7 12.70 -8.59 11.17
N SER A 8 13.38 -8.08 12.20
CA SER A 8 12.71 -7.64 13.44
C SER A 8 11.65 -6.57 13.16
N SER A 9 10.44 -6.73 13.70
CA SER A 9 9.35 -5.76 13.54
C SER A 9 9.73 -4.37 14.03
N GLY A 10 10.46 -4.28 15.15
CA GLY A 10 10.96 -3.00 15.68
C GLY A 10 11.88 -2.27 14.70
N SER A 11 12.76 -3.00 14.01
CA SER A 11 13.67 -2.42 13.00
C SER A 11 12.93 -1.93 11.76
N PHE A 12 11.86 -2.63 11.37
CA PHE A 12 11.00 -2.20 10.26
C PHE A 12 10.31 -0.87 10.57
N HIS A 13 9.70 -0.73 11.75
CA HIS A 13 8.99 0.51 12.10
C HIS A 13 9.92 1.67 12.44
N SER A 14 11.17 1.40 12.87
CA SER A 14 12.15 2.44 13.22
C SER A 14 12.77 3.13 12.01
N CYS A 15 12.60 2.60 10.79
CA CYS A 15 13.25 3.16 9.59
C CYS A 15 12.62 4.48 9.11
N THR A 16 11.53 4.94 9.72
CA THR A 16 10.77 6.13 9.30
C THR A 16 11.59 7.42 9.35
N ASN A 17 12.60 7.48 10.22
CA ASN A 17 13.36 8.69 10.54
C ASN A 17 14.60 8.92 9.65
N LEU A 18 14.90 8.00 8.74
CA LEU A 18 16.10 8.10 7.89
C LEU A 18 15.88 9.01 6.70
N THR A 19 16.89 9.78 6.29
CA THR A 19 16.80 10.59 5.07
C THR A 19 16.72 9.69 3.82
N TRP A 20 16.17 10.20 2.72
CA TRP A 20 16.13 9.45 1.47
C TRP A 20 17.53 9.04 1.01
N LEU A 21 18.51 9.93 1.10
CA LEU A 21 19.90 9.66 0.69
C LEU A 21 20.48 8.47 1.46
N HIS A 22 20.42 8.48 2.79
CA HIS A 22 20.94 7.39 3.61
C HIS A 22 20.17 6.09 3.40
N LEU A 23 18.85 6.16 3.21
CA LEU A 23 18.04 4.99 2.89
C LEU A 23 18.51 4.36 1.57
N ASN A 24 18.64 5.17 0.52
CA ASN A 24 19.00 4.69 -0.81
C ASN A 24 20.40 4.08 -0.85
N GLU A 25 21.37 4.74 -0.22
CA GLU A 25 22.75 4.27 -0.13
C GLU A 25 22.84 2.96 0.67
N ALA A 26 22.28 2.93 1.88
CA ALA A 26 22.33 1.75 2.73
C ALA A 26 21.60 0.55 2.11
N VAL A 27 20.48 0.78 1.41
CA VAL A 27 19.75 -0.29 0.70
C VAL A 27 20.45 -0.70 -0.58
N THR A 28 21.29 0.14 -1.20
CA THR A 28 22.10 -0.22 -2.37
C THR A 28 23.30 -1.07 -1.97
N ASP A 29 24.01 -0.62 -0.93
CA ASP A 29 25.25 -1.25 -0.47
C ASP A 29 25.00 -2.48 0.41
N GLY A 30 23.81 -2.60 0.99
CA GLY A 30 23.38 -3.77 1.74
C GLY A 30 23.63 -3.71 3.23
N SER A 31 24.00 -2.52 3.73
CA SER A 31 24.23 -2.24 5.14
C SER A 31 22.94 -1.96 5.92
N PHE A 32 21.82 -1.67 5.24
CA PHE A 32 20.61 -1.12 5.86
C PHE A 32 20.05 -1.94 7.03
N TRP A 33 19.82 -3.24 6.82
CA TRP A 33 19.29 -4.14 7.85
C TRP A 33 20.13 -5.41 7.97
N GLN A 34 21.42 -5.35 7.62
CA GLN A 34 22.31 -6.51 7.63
C GLN A 34 22.34 -7.23 9.00
N ASP A 35 22.25 -6.47 10.10
CA ASP A 35 22.34 -7.00 11.46
C ASP A 35 20.96 -7.35 12.06
N CYS A 36 19.88 -6.94 11.40
CA CYS A 36 18.51 -7.09 11.90
C CYS A 36 17.70 -8.16 11.13
N ALA A 37 18.02 -8.37 9.86
CA ALA A 37 17.43 -9.41 9.03
C ALA A 37 18.21 -10.72 9.18
N LEU A 38 17.53 -11.86 9.07
CA LEU A 38 18.19 -13.17 9.05
C LEU A 38 18.98 -13.38 7.74
N MET A 39 18.46 -12.82 6.65
CA MET A 39 19.09 -12.88 5.34
C MET A 39 18.57 -11.76 4.45
N GLN A 40 19.37 -11.38 3.45
CA GLN A 40 18.99 -10.40 2.44
C GLN A 40 19.25 -10.94 1.03
N GLY A 41 18.38 -10.56 0.10
CA GLY A 41 18.55 -10.85 -1.31
C GLY A 41 19.46 -9.84 -2.01
N GLU A 42 19.92 -10.20 -3.20
CA GLU A 42 20.70 -9.30 -4.06
C GLU A 42 19.87 -8.08 -4.51
N LEU A 43 20.56 -7.01 -4.92
CA LEU A 43 19.89 -5.83 -5.46
C LEU A 43 19.37 -6.15 -6.87
N MET A 44 18.06 -6.12 -7.04
CA MET A 44 17.42 -6.29 -8.34
C MET A 44 17.04 -4.94 -8.93
N ARG A 45 17.42 -4.72 -10.19
CA ARG A 45 17.00 -3.57 -10.98
C ARG A 45 15.82 -3.97 -11.87
N CYS A 46 14.71 -3.25 -11.73
CA CYS A 46 13.52 -3.46 -12.55
C CYS A 46 13.50 -2.40 -13.65
N LEU A 47 13.49 -2.83 -14.91
CA LEU A 47 13.32 -1.90 -16.04
C LEU A 47 11.85 -1.45 -16.11
N PRO A 48 11.58 -0.18 -16.48
CA PRO A 48 10.23 0.38 -16.53
C PRO A 48 9.33 -0.22 -17.62
N SER A 49 9.78 -1.16 -18.45
CA SER A 49 8.99 -1.71 -19.55
C SER A 49 8.42 -3.10 -19.22
N ARG A 50 7.08 -3.15 -19.25
CA ARG A 50 6.16 -4.27 -19.02
C ARG A 50 6.05 -4.74 -17.56
N GLU A 51 4.79 -4.88 -17.13
CA GLU A 51 4.38 -5.52 -15.88
C GLU A 51 4.87 -6.97 -15.85
N LYS A 52 6.13 -7.15 -15.43
CA LYS A 52 6.73 -8.47 -15.29
C LYS A 52 6.63 -8.90 -13.83
N PRO A 53 5.97 -10.03 -13.53
CA PRO A 53 6.00 -10.56 -12.18
C PRO A 53 7.45 -10.89 -11.81
N PHE A 54 7.85 -10.51 -10.60
CA PHE A 54 9.13 -10.93 -10.04
C PHE A 54 8.89 -12.06 -9.03
N CYS A 55 9.79 -13.03 -9.01
CA CYS A 55 9.80 -14.10 -8.03
C CYS A 55 10.99 -13.88 -7.10
N VAL A 56 10.72 -13.78 -5.80
CA VAL A 56 11.75 -13.66 -4.77
C VAL A 56 11.77 -14.93 -3.96
N LYS A 57 12.97 -15.44 -3.70
CA LYS A 57 13.20 -16.60 -2.85
C LYS A 57 14.26 -16.24 -1.82
N PRO A 58 14.17 -16.79 -0.60
CA PRO A 58 15.21 -16.60 0.39
C PRO A 58 16.52 -17.23 -0.12
N PRO A 59 17.69 -16.58 0.10
CA PRO A 59 18.99 -17.12 -0.33
C PRO A 59 19.31 -18.51 0.24
N ARG A 60 18.72 -18.85 1.39
CA ARG A 60 18.83 -20.15 2.05
C ARG A 60 17.45 -20.58 2.54
N THR A 61 17.26 -21.88 2.77
CA THR A 61 16.02 -22.38 3.38
C THR A 61 15.77 -21.68 4.71
N MET A 62 14.56 -21.14 4.87
CA MET A 62 14.12 -20.46 6.07
C MET A 62 13.09 -21.34 6.77
N HIS A 63 13.32 -21.68 8.04
CA HIS A 63 12.39 -22.50 8.80
C HIS A 63 11.43 -21.61 9.60
N PRO A 64 10.15 -22.02 9.79
CA PRO A 64 9.17 -21.25 10.56
C PRO A 64 9.63 -20.91 11.98
N VAL A 65 10.48 -21.75 12.57
CA VAL A 65 11.05 -21.58 13.91
C VAL A 65 11.98 -20.37 14.00
N ASP A 66 12.68 -20.03 12.91
CA ASP A 66 13.64 -18.93 12.85
C ASP A 66 12.95 -17.56 12.95
N LEU A 67 11.69 -17.52 12.52
CA LEU A 67 10.82 -16.35 12.56
C LEU A 67 10.13 -16.15 13.92
N GLY A 68 10.25 -17.13 14.82
CA GLY A 68 9.62 -17.15 16.14
C GLY A 68 8.16 -17.62 16.15
N TRP A 69 7.66 -17.89 17.36
CA TRP A 69 6.29 -18.30 17.63
C TRP A 69 5.28 -17.15 17.47
N ALA A 70 4.01 -17.48 17.34
CA ALA A 70 2.94 -16.48 17.29
C ALA A 70 2.76 -15.78 18.65
N PRO A 71 2.57 -14.44 18.69
CA PRO A 71 2.70 -13.48 17.59
C PRO A 71 4.17 -13.27 17.18
N ARG A 72 4.44 -13.34 15.87
CA ARG A 72 5.81 -13.31 15.32
C ARG A 72 6.52 -12.01 15.71
N GLN A 73 7.76 -12.16 16.15
CA GLN A 73 8.67 -11.03 16.41
C GLN A 73 9.46 -10.63 15.15
N ARG A 74 9.51 -11.53 14.16
CA ARG A 74 10.20 -11.33 12.88
C ARG A 74 9.22 -11.42 11.72
N ILE A 75 9.29 -10.42 10.85
CA ILE A 75 8.52 -10.32 9.62
C ILE A 75 9.16 -11.27 8.59
N PRO A 76 8.39 -12.22 8.01
CA PRO A 76 8.93 -13.19 7.06
C PRO A 76 9.63 -12.55 5.86
N LEU A 77 9.02 -11.53 5.25
CA LEU A 77 9.55 -10.85 4.09
C LEU A 77 9.30 -9.34 4.18
N VAL A 78 10.34 -8.55 3.91
CA VAL A 78 10.24 -7.11 3.68
C VAL A 78 10.85 -6.78 2.32
N ILE A 79 10.10 -6.06 1.49
CA ILE A 79 10.49 -5.65 0.15
C ILE A 79 10.70 -4.14 0.15
N VAL A 80 11.89 -3.70 -0.24
CA VAL A 80 12.19 -2.29 -0.47
C VAL A 80 12.26 -2.03 -1.97
N LEU A 81 11.21 -1.37 -2.47
CA LEU A 81 11.15 -0.80 -3.82
C LEU A 81 11.61 0.65 -3.71
N MET A 82 12.57 1.04 -4.53
CA MET A 82 13.11 2.39 -4.50
C MET A 82 13.57 2.78 -5.90
N ARG A 83 13.62 4.08 -6.15
CA ARG A 83 14.13 4.60 -7.41
C ARG A 83 15.65 4.48 -7.46
N ASP A 84 16.18 4.33 -8.68
CA ASP A 84 17.56 3.89 -8.94
C ASP A 84 18.57 5.05 -8.98
N TYR A 85 18.12 6.30 -8.92
CA TYR A 85 18.96 7.48 -8.81
C TYR A 85 18.33 8.52 -7.87
N VAL A 86 19.19 9.37 -7.33
CA VAL A 86 18.82 10.62 -6.66
C VAL A 86 18.97 11.74 -7.67
N SER A 87 18.00 12.64 -7.80
CA SER A 87 18.19 13.86 -8.59
C SER A 87 17.79 15.09 -7.79
N CYS A 88 18.29 16.26 -8.23
CA CYS A 88 17.97 17.55 -7.62
C CYS A 88 16.64 18.13 -8.11
N ASN A 89 16.02 17.55 -9.14
CA ASN A 89 14.79 18.07 -9.76
C ASN A 89 13.51 17.54 -9.12
N TRP A 90 13.61 16.87 -7.96
CA TRP A 90 12.49 16.20 -7.32
C TRP A 90 11.71 17.22 -6.53
N LEU A 91 10.40 17.14 -6.65
CA LEU A 91 9.53 17.85 -5.74
C LEU A 91 9.58 17.14 -4.39
N ASP A 92 9.42 17.91 -3.31
CA ASP A 92 9.40 17.38 -1.93
C ASP A 92 8.34 16.28 -1.71
N SER A 93 7.29 16.28 -2.53
CA SER A 93 6.19 15.31 -2.54
C SER A 93 6.45 14.06 -3.40
N ASP A 94 7.53 14.02 -4.18
CA ASP A 94 7.80 12.90 -5.08
C ASP A 94 8.08 11.62 -4.29
N VAL A 95 7.41 10.53 -4.68
CA VAL A 95 7.63 9.21 -4.08
C VAL A 95 8.95 8.63 -4.56
N VAL A 96 9.84 8.32 -3.62
CA VAL A 96 11.19 7.80 -3.86
C VAL A 96 11.34 6.33 -3.47
N ALA A 97 10.57 5.86 -2.48
CA ALA A 97 10.59 4.45 -2.07
C ALA A 97 9.25 3.97 -1.51
N LEU A 98 9.05 2.66 -1.58
CA LEU A 98 7.96 1.90 -0.99
C LEU A 98 8.55 0.70 -0.25
N LEU A 99 8.32 0.63 1.05
CA LEU A 99 8.75 -0.47 1.90
C LEU A 99 7.51 -1.29 2.25
N SER A 100 7.47 -2.56 1.90
CA SER A 100 6.33 -3.44 2.14
C SER A 100 6.72 -4.61 3.04
N SER A 101 6.05 -4.75 4.17
CA SER A 101 6.14 -5.94 5.02
C SER A 101 5.08 -6.95 4.61
N VAL A 102 5.49 -8.21 4.47
CA VAL A 102 4.67 -9.28 3.91
C VAL A 102 4.72 -10.48 4.86
N HIS A 103 3.55 -10.89 5.32
CA HIS A 103 3.36 -12.18 5.95
C HIS A 103 3.30 -13.27 4.88
N ILE A 104 3.95 -14.40 5.14
CA ILE A 104 3.92 -15.59 4.28
C ILE A 104 3.33 -16.72 5.10
N THR A 105 2.29 -17.35 4.57
CA THR A 105 1.65 -18.52 5.21
C THR A 105 2.65 -19.66 5.41
N ASP A 106 2.65 -20.24 6.59
CA ASP A 106 3.41 -21.45 6.91
C ASP A 106 2.72 -22.30 7.99
N GLU A 107 3.42 -23.31 8.50
CA GLU A 107 2.92 -24.26 9.50
C GLU A 107 2.64 -23.64 10.87
N VAL A 108 3.36 -22.58 11.27
CA VAL A 108 3.18 -21.94 12.58
C VAL A 108 2.08 -20.89 12.51
N VAL A 109 1.99 -20.18 11.38
CA VAL A 109 1.06 -19.08 11.16
C VAL A 109 0.32 -19.30 9.84
N THR A 110 -0.87 -19.90 9.96
CA THR A 110 -1.69 -20.41 8.85
C THR A 110 -2.56 -19.36 8.17
N MET A 111 -2.54 -18.09 8.63
CA MET A 111 -3.23 -17.02 7.93
C MET A 111 -2.66 -16.79 6.53
N ASN A 112 -3.52 -16.40 5.60
CA ASN A 112 -3.16 -16.20 4.19
C ASN A 112 -2.04 -15.15 4.04
N THR A 113 -1.14 -15.42 3.10
CA THR A 113 -0.08 -14.49 2.69
C THR A 113 -0.69 -13.14 2.36
N SER A 114 -0.20 -12.10 3.03
CA SER A 114 -0.79 -10.76 2.97
C SER A 114 0.26 -9.70 3.29
N ILE A 115 0.01 -8.49 2.81
CA ILE A 115 0.81 -7.32 3.15
C ILE A 115 0.33 -6.83 4.51
N LEU A 116 1.25 -6.71 5.47
CA LEU A 116 0.95 -6.27 6.84
C LEU A 116 0.93 -4.74 6.93
N ASP A 117 2.04 -4.12 6.54
CA ASP A 117 2.24 -2.67 6.56
C ASP A 117 3.05 -2.23 5.33
N GLN A 118 2.74 -1.05 4.81
CA GLN A 118 3.54 -0.41 3.76
C GLN A 118 3.89 1.02 4.13
N TYR A 119 5.17 1.37 4.03
CA TYR A 119 5.65 2.73 4.18
C TYR A 119 6.00 3.34 2.83
N LEU A 120 5.44 4.51 2.56
CA LEU A 120 5.78 5.34 1.41
C LEU A 120 6.80 6.40 1.85
N LYS A 121 7.94 6.46 1.18
CA LYS A 121 8.96 7.49 1.39
C LYS A 121 8.85 8.53 0.28
N VAL A 122 8.79 9.80 0.66
CA VAL A 122 8.84 10.94 -0.28
C VAL A 122 10.20 11.64 -0.22
N ALA A 123 10.53 12.39 -1.26
CA ALA A 123 11.83 13.03 -1.45
C ALA A 123 12.21 14.01 -0.33
N SER A 124 11.22 14.69 0.26
CA SER A 124 11.42 15.53 1.46
C SER A 124 11.93 14.79 2.70
N GLY A 125 11.95 13.45 2.67
CA GLY A 125 12.34 12.62 3.80
C GLY A 125 11.17 12.23 4.71
N GLN A 126 9.95 12.72 4.45
CA GLN A 126 8.77 12.24 5.17
C GLN A 126 8.46 10.78 4.81
N THR A 127 7.99 10.02 5.80
CA THR A 127 7.54 8.63 5.63
C THR A 127 6.08 8.51 6.04
N CYS A 128 5.24 8.03 5.13
CA CYS A 128 3.81 7.86 5.36
C CYS A 128 3.48 6.36 5.45
N LEU A 129 2.76 5.94 6.50
CA LEU A 129 2.17 4.60 6.55
C LEU A 129 0.96 4.57 5.61
N LEU A 130 1.02 3.72 4.58
CA LEU A 130 -0.13 3.44 3.73
C LEU A 130 -1.10 2.56 4.50
N LYS A 131 -2.34 3.05 4.60
CA LYS A 131 -3.45 2.31 5.20
C LYS A 131 -4.48 2.09 4.12
N SER A 132 -4.92 0.84 3.98
CA SER A 132 -6.01 0.49 3.07
C SER A 132 -7.26 1.28 3.42
N LEU A 133 -7.98 1.71 2.38
CA LEU A 133 -9.33 2.23 2.49
C LEU A 133 -10.30 1.06 2.49
N TYR A 134 -11.29 1.11 3.38
CA TYR A 134 -12.33 0.10 3.44
C TYR A 134 -13.48 0.55 2.55
N VAL A 135 -13.60 -0.07 1.38
CA VAL A 135 -14.70 0.19 0.44
C VAL A 135 -15.78 -0.85 0.69
N SER A 136 -17.05 -0.42 0.71
CA SER A 136 -18.17 -1.36 0.70
C SER A 136 -18.23 -2.09 -0.64
N VAL A 137 -18.03 -3.41 -0.63
CA VAL A 137 -18.29 -4.29 -1.76
C VAL A 137 -19.63 -4.98 -1.53
N ASP A 138 -20.58 -4.78 -2.44
CA ASP A 138 -21.77 -5.63 -2.49
C ASP A 138 -21.38 -6.93 -3.22
N GLU A 139 -21.35 -8.03 -2.47
CA GLU A 139 -21.16 -9.40 -2.98
C GLU A 139 -22.41 -9.87 -3.74
N ALA A 140 -22.74 -9.22 -4.86
CA ALA A 140 -23.87 -9.58 -5.71
C ALA A 140 -23.41 -9.88 -7.15
N ALA A 141 -23.03 -11.15 -7.35
CA ALA A 141 -23.01 -11.96 -8.59
C ALA A 141 -22.30 -11.42 -9.87
N PRO A 142 -21.61 -12.30 -10.64
CA PRO A 142 -20.89 -11.92 -11.84
C PRO A 142 -21.84 -11.85 -13.03
N SER A 143 -22.52 -10.72 -13.22
CA SER A 143 -23.13 -10.43 -14.51
C SER A 143 -23.19 -8.92 -14.77
N SER A 144 -22.48 -8.53 -15.82
CA SER A 144 -22.42 -7.21 -16.48
C SER A 144 -21.37 -6.20 -15.98
N ASN A 145 -20.60 -5.70 -16.95
CA ASN A 145 -19.42 -4.84 -16.86
C ASN A 145 -19.67 -3.43 -16.30
N GLN A 146 -20.06 -3.29 -15.03
CA GLN A 146 -19.80 -2.11 -14.19
C GLN A 146 -20.42 -2.29 -12.79
N CYS A 147 -19.79 -3.11 -11.95
CA CYS A 147 -20.06 -3.05 -10.51
C CYS A 147 -19.35 -1.80 -9.94
N ARG A 148 -19.95 -0.63 -10.16
CA ARG A 148 -19.51 0.62 -9.53
C ARG A 148 -19.87 0.51 -8.06
N THR A 149 -18.93 0.71 -7.15
CA THR A 149 -19.19 0.71 -5.72
C THR A 149 -20.10 1.90 -5.38
N LEU A 150 -21.36 1.64 -5.04
CA LEU A 150 -22.39 2.64 -4.79
C LEU A 150 -22.42 3.08 -3.32
N CYS A 151 -22.89 4.31 -3.07
CA CYS A 151 -23.10 4.86 -1.75
C CYS A 151 -24.06 3.96 -0.95
N VAL A 152 -23.71 3.59 0.28
CA VAL A 152 -24.52 2.67 1.10
C VAL A 152 -25.84 3.29 1.56
N VAL A 153 -25.95 4.62 1.53
CA VAL A 153 -27.12 5.36 2.00
C VAL A 153 -28.17 5.49 0.91
N CYS A 154 -27.79 6.05 -0.25
CA CYS A 154 -28.75 6.26 -1.34
C CYS A 154 -28.79 5.09 -2.33
N GLN A 155 -27.74 4.27 -2.42
CA GLN A 155 -27.60 3.16 -3.37
C GLN A 155 -27.80 3.58 -4.85
N VAL A 156 -27.62 4.87 -5.14
CA VAL A 156 -27.80 5.45 -6.49
C VAL A 156 -26.49 6.03 -7.01
N ALA A 157 -25.84 6.89 -6.22
CA ALA A 157 -24.61 7.57 -6.63
C ALA A 157 -23.37 6.75 -6.24
N PRO A 158 -22.27 6.83 -7.02
CA PRO A 158 -21.02 6.16 -6.67
C PRO A 158 -20.41 6.70 -5.38
N ILE A 159 -19.66 5.86 -4.69
CA ILE A 159 -18.83 6.28 -3.55
C ILE A 159 -17.80 7.30 -4.04
N ALA A 160 -17.70 8.41 -3.33
CA ALA A 160 -16.87 9.53 -3.74
C ALA A 160 -15.86 9.96 -2.68
N CYS A 161 -16.05 9.57 -1.41
CA CYS A 161 -15.22 10.02 -0.31
C CYS A 161 -14.82 8.88 0.65
N ALA A 162 -13.66 9.03 1.27
CA ALA A 162 -13.21 8.24 2.41
C ALA A 162 -13.29 9.08 3.68
N LEU A 163 -13.87 8.52 4.73
CA LEU A 163 -14.15 9.21 6.00
C LEU A 163 -12.98 9.07 6.98
N LEU A 164 -12.57 10.14 7.64
CA LEU A 164 -11.54 10.13 8.69
C LEU A 164 -12.18 10.25 10.08
N PRO A 165 -11.65 9.55 11.10
CA PRO A 165 -10.44 8.70 11.09
C PRO A 165 -10.67 7.23 10.68
N CYS A 166 -11.93 6.83 10.45
CA CYS A 166 -12.30 5.41 10.29
C CYS A 166 -11.90 4.76 8.95
N ARG A 167 -11.57 5.55 7.94
CA ARG A 167 -11.15 5.15 6.58
C ARG A 167 -12.20 4.39 5.76
N HIS A 168 -13.47 4.39 6.17
CA HIS A 168 -14.54 3.84 5.35
C HIS A 168 -14.84 4.75 4.17
N ALA A 169 -14.84 4.20 2.97
CA ALA A 169 -15.35 4.82 1.77
C ALA A 169 -16.71 4.18 1.46
N CYS A 170 -17.78 4.88 1.82
CA CYS A 170 -19.15 4.35 1.76
C CYS A 170 -20.20 5.39 1.36
N LEU A 171 -19.80 6.65 1.13
CA LEU A 171 -20.72 7.76 0.87
C LEU A 171 -20.43 8.45 -0.46
N CYS A 172 -21.48 8.96 -1.10
CA CYS A 172 -21.40 9.98 -2.13
C CYS A 172 -21.40 11.39 -1.49
N HIS A 173 -21.02 12.42 -2.24
CA HIS A 173 -20.99 13.80 -1.73
C HIS A 173 -22.33 14.30 -1.18
N PRO A 174 -23.49 14.08 -1.86
CA PRO A 174 -24.77 14.52 -1.32
C PRO A 174 -25.10 13.89 0.04
N CYS A 175 -24.92 12.57 0.19
CA CYS A 175 -25.21 11.89 1.46
C CYS A 175 -24.22 12.24 2.56
N LEU A 176 -22.97 12.57 2.23
CA LEU A 176 -21.99 13.02 3.21
C LEU A 176 -22.42 14.31 3.90
N ASN A 177 -23.03 15.25 3.17
CA ASN A 177 -23.45 16.54 3.73
C ASN A 177 -24.58 16.41 4.77
N GLU A 178 -25.32 15.30 4.73
CA GLU A 178 -26.45 15.04 5.62
C GLU A 178 -26.06 14.18 6.85
N LEU A 179 -24.78 13.80 6.98
CA LEU A 179 -24.31 12.86 8.00
C LEU A 179 -23.07 13.36 8.74
N ASP A 180 -23.05 13.16 10.06
CA ASP A 180 -21.91 13.49 10.94
C ASP A 180 -21.17 12.24 11.46
N THR A 181 -21.70 11.05 11.17
CA THR A 181 -21.21 9.75 11.63
C THR A 181 -21.16 8.75 10.49
N CYS A 182 -20.15 7.87 10.49
CA CYS A 182 -19.95 6.86 9.46
C CYS A 182 -21.05 5.78 9.55
N PRO A 183 -21.79 5.47 8.47
CA PRO A 183 -22.82 4.42 8.50
C PRO A 183 -22.29 3.02 8.82
N MET A 184 -21.02 2.75 8.46
CA MET A 184 -20.41 1.43 8.61
C MET A 184 -19.98 1.13 10.05
N CYS A 185 -19.37 2.10 10.73
CA CYS A 185 -18.75 1.87 12.04
C CYS A 185 -19.20 2.85 13.13
N ARG A 186 -20.09 3.79 12.80
CA ARG A 186 -20.65 4.80 13.71
C ARG A 186 -19.63 5.76 14.33
N CYS A 187 -18.40 5.78 13.83
CA CYS A 187 -17.40 6.79 14.22
C CYS A 187 -17.81 8.16 13.70
N ARG A 188 -17.57 9.21 14.50
CA ARG A 188 -17.76 10.61 14.07
C ARG A 188 -16.85 10.94 12.90
N ILE A 189 -17.40 11.65 11.91
CA ILE A 189 -16.68 12.12 10.73
C ILE A 189 -16.00 13.44 11.10
N GLU A 190 -14.66 13.43 11.12
CA GLU A 190 -13.87 14.63 11.43
C GLU A 190 -13.40 15.35 10.16
N ALA A 191 -13.09 14.57 9.13
CA ALA A 191 -12.68 15.04 7.82
C ALA A 191 -12.97 13.97 6.76
N PHE A 192 -12.86 14.34 5.50
CA PHE A 192 -12.97 13.41 4.38
C PHE A 192 -12.02 13.82 3.26
N PHE A 193 -11.70 12.88 2.38
CA PHE A 193 -11.04 13.18 1.12
C PHE A 193 -11.67 12.40 -0.01
N ASN A 194 -11.56 12.95 -1.22
CA ASN A 194 -12.18 12.37 -2.40
C ASN A 194 -11.38 11.19 -2.93
N VAL A 195 -12.04 10.06 -3.04
CA VAL A 195 -11.47 8.86 -3.67
C VAL A 195 -11.77 9.00 -5.15
N ARG A 196 -10.79 9.45 -5.93
CA ARG A 196 -10.93 9.49 -7.39
C ARG A 196 -11.10 8.04 -7.87
N SER A 197 -12.30 7.66 -8.29
CA SER A 197 -12.47 6.45 -9.09
C SER A 197 -11.71 6.68 -10.39
N ALA A 198 -10.59 6.00 -10.58
CA ALA A 198 -9.76 6.06 -11.79
C ALA A 198 -10.46 5.47 -13.04
N LEU A 199 -11.78 5.56 -13.13
CA LEU A 199 -12.63 4.96 -14.16
C LEU A 199 -13.40 5.99 -15.02
N ASP A 200 -13.14 7.28 -14.87
CA ASP A 200 -13.85 8.33 -15.65
C ASP A 200 -13.03 8.96 -16.78
N SER A 201 -11.83 8.47 -17.08
CA SER A 201 -11.10 8.87 -18.30
C SER A 201 -11.55 8.00 -19.48
N GLY A 202 -12.71 8.33 -20.06
CA GLY A 202 -13.22 7.60 -21.22
C GLY A 202 -14.53 8.09 -21.84
N VAL A 203 -14.90 9.38 -21.76
CA VAL A 203 -15.93 9.95 -22.65
C VAL A 203 -15.47 11.33 -23.11
N GLY A 204 -14.74 11.35 -24.22
CA GLY A 204 -14.49 12.55 -25.01
C GLY A 204 -15.59 12.71 -26.06
N GLU A 205 -16.34 13.80 -25.93
CA GLU A 205 -17.02 14.62 -26.95
C GLU A 205 -17.43 13.94 -28.26
N GLY A 206 -18.73 13.71 -28.41
CA GLY A 206 -19.40 13.53 -29.70
C GLY A 206 -20.52 14.55 -29.85
N ASP A 207 -20.20 15.78 -30.25
CA ASP A 207 -21.19 16.73 -30.76
C ASP A 207 -21.14 16.74 -32.30
N SER A 208 -22.06 15.98 -32.89
CA SER A 208 -22.53 16.20 -34.26
C SER A 208 -23.74 17.11 -34.20
N LEU A 209 -23.57 18.37 -34.58
CA LEU A 209 -24.69 19.27 -34.91
C LEU A 209 -24.83 19.33 -36.42
N ASN A 210 -25.80 18.56 -36.94
CA ASN A 210 -26.45 18.82 -38.22
C ASN A 210 -27.50 19.92 -38.01
N SER A 211 -27.40 21.00 -38.78
CA SER A 211 -28.52 21.76 -39.36
C SER A 211 -28.00 22.58 -40.52
#